data_AF-A0A7L5E6P2-F1
#
_entry.id   AF-A0A7L5E6P2-F1
#
_cell.length_a   1.000
_cell.length_b   1.000
_cell.length_c   1.000
_cell.angle_alpha   90.00
_cell.angle_beta   90.00
_cell.angle_gamma   90.00
#
_symmetry.space_group_name_H-M   'P 1'
#
loop_
_entity.id
_entity.type
_entity.pdbx_description
1 polymer ?
#
loop_
_entity_poly.entity_id
_entity_poly.type
_entity_poly.pdbx_seq_one_letter_code
_entity_poly.pdbx_strand_id
1 'polypeptide(L)'
;MNAYQEKWIEVLSNAHIKDWKIEPQDNDIAITLPQGTQAKTVLENLPDVVATLSLDITVPKERLKFVLKSGQEVHDYVLNPTDEDLSTAKRV
;
A
#
# COMPACT_ATOMS: atom_id res chain seq x y z
N MET A 1 -10.83 11.00 -2.49
CA MET A 1 -9.59 10.60 -3.16
C MET A 1 -8.64 11.78 -3.09
N ASN A 2 -7.48 11.63 -2.45
CA ASN A 2 -6.48 12.68 -2.33
C ASN A 2 -5.37 12.51 -3.38
N ALA A 3 -4.68 13.61 -3.71
CA ALA A 3 -3.64 13.61 -4.74
C ALA A 3 -2.52 12.59 -4.46
N TYR A 4 -2.21 12.33 -3.19
CA TYR A 4 -1.24 11.31 -2.78
C TYR A 4 -1.72 9.89 -3.11
N GLN A 5 -2.97 9.54 -2.77
CA GLN A 5 -3.58 8.24 -3.11
C GLN A 5 -3.70 8.04 -4.61
N GLU A 6 -4.09 9.07 -5.36
CA GLU A 6 -4.15 9.03 -6.83
C GLU A 6 -2.78 8.69 -7.43
N LYS A 7 -1.70 9.32 -6.96
CA LYS A 7 -0.34 8.96 -7.42
C LYS A 7 0.07 7.56 -7.04
N TRP A 8 -0.26 7.07 -5.86
CA TRP A 8 0.01 5.68 -5.51
C TRP A 8 -0.71 4.69 -6.41
N ILE A 9 -1.99 4.94 -6.71
CA ILE A 9 -2.76 4.08 -7.61
C ILE A 9 -2.17 4.12 -9.02
N GLU A 10 -1.83 5.30 -9.52
CA GLU A 10 -1.19 5.48 -10.83
C GLU A 10 0.14 4.73 -10.91
N VAL A 11 0.98 4.84 -9.89
CA VAL A 11 2.28 4.17 -9.83
C VAL A 11 2.12 2.64 -9.74
N LEU A 12 1.23 2.15 -8.86
CA LEU A 12 0.97 0.72 -8.73
C LEU A 12 0.33 0.14 -9.99
N SER A 13 -0.51 0.90 -10.68
CA SER A 13 -1.08 0.53 -11.97
C SER A 13 -0.01 0.50 -13.07
N ASN A 14 0.90 1.48 -13.08
CA ASN A 14 2.04 1.53 -14.02
C ASN A 14 3.10 0.47 -13.76
N ALA A 15 3.20 -0.06 -12.54
CA ALA A 15 4.07 -1.18 -12.23
C ALA A 15 3.65 -2.48 -12.96
N HIS A 16 2.55 -2.46 -13.74
CA HIS A 16 2.10 -3.55 -14.60
C HIS A 16 1.99 -4.87 -13.83
N ILE A 17 1.57 -4.78 -12.57
CA ILE A 17 1.49 -5.95 -11.70
C ILE A 17 0.30 -6.79 -12.15
N LYS A 18 0.60 -7.81 -12.94
CA LYS A 18 -0.38 -8.66 -13.60
C LYS A 18 -1.28 -9.32 -12.56
N ASP A 19 -2.59 -9.29 -12.80
CA ASP A 19 -3.63 -9.90 -11.95
C ASP A 19 -3.81 -9.26 -10.55
N TRP A 20 -3.25 -8.07 -10.30
CA TRP A 20 -3.51 -7.31 -9.08
C TRP A 20 -4.68 -6.34 -9.28
N LYS A 21 -5.64 -6.36 -8.35
CA LYS A 21 -6.78 -5.44 -8.37
C LYS A 21 -6.53 -4.30 -7.39
N ILE A 22 -6.17 -3.14 -7.90
CA ILE A 22 -5.91 -1.95 -7.10
C ILE A 22 -7.14 -1.05 -7.19
N GLU A 23 -7.79 -0.81 -6.07
CA GLU A 23 -9.00 0.01 -5.98
C GLU A 23 -8.85 1.04 -4.87
N PRO A 24 -9.26 2.30 -5.08
CA PRO A 24 -9.36 3.26 -3.99
C PRO A 24 -10.43 2.80 -2.99
N GLN A 25 -10.11 2.85 -1.70
CA GLN A 25 -11.03 2.54 -0.62
C GLN A 25 -11.06 3.72 0.37
N ASP A 26 -11.99 4.65 0.20
CA ASP A 26 -12.07 5.89 0.99
C ASP A 26 -10.74 6.68 0.97
N ASN A 27 -10.02 6.71 2.10
CA ASN A 27 -8.70 7.34 2.26
C ASN A 27 -7.54 6.31 2.20
N ASP A 28 -7.85 5.06 1.88
CA ASP A 28 -6.95 3.92 1.83
C ASP A 28 -6.90 3.33 0.40
N ILE A 29 -6.00 2.38 0.16
CA ILE A 29 -5.90 1.66 -1.12
C ILE A 29 -6.12 0.18 -0.87
N ALA A 30 -7.13 -0.40 -1.48
CA ALA A 30 -7.34 -1.85 -1.47
C ALA A 30 -6.56 -2.48 -2.62
N ILE A 31 -5.70 -3.45 -2.30
CA ILE A 31 -4.94 -4.23 -3.26
C ILE A 31 -5.36 -5.69 -3.10
N THR A 32 -6.08 -6.22 -4.08
CA THR A 32 -6.39 -7.66 -4.13
C THR A 32 -5.30 -8.36 -4.93
N LEU A 33 -4.60 -9.28 -4.27
CA LEU A 33 -3.54 -10.07 -4.86
C LEU A 33 -4.12 -11.32 -5.55
N PRO A 34 -3.49 -11.80 -6.63
CA PRO A 34 -3.91 -13.00 -7.31
C PRO A 34 -3.60 -14.27 -6.50
N GLN A 35 -4.34 -15.34 -6.78
CA GLN A 35 -4.14 -16.63 -6.13
C GLN A 35 -2.70 -17.12 -6.28
N GLY A 36 -2.08 -17.47 -5.16
CA GLY A 36 -0.68 -17.93 -5.09
C GLY A 36 0.34 -16.84 -4.71
N THR A 37 -0.06 -15.56 -4.66
CA THR A 37 0.80 -14.50 -4.15
C THR A 37 0.66 -14.36 -2.64
N GLN A 38 1.75 -14.53 -1.91
CA GLN A 38 1.77 -14.35 -0.46
C GLN A 38 1.80 -12.86 -0.12
N ALA A 39 0.77 -12.38 0.57
CA ALA A 39 0.69 -10.98 1.00
C ALA A 39 1.90 -10.57 1.85
N LYS A 40 2.45 -11.49 2.64
CA LYS A 40 3.69 -11.29 3.42
C LYS A 40 4.89 -10.94 2.54
N THR A 41 5.12 -11.68 1.46
CA THR A 41 6.25 -11.40 0.55
C THR A 41 6.12 -10.01 -0.10
N VAL A 42 4.89 -9.61 -0.43
CA VAL A 42 4.64 -8.26 -0.92
C VAL A 42 4.92 -7.23 0.16
N LEU A 43 4.40 -7.43 1.37
CA LEU A 43 4.69 -6.56 2.52
C LEU A 43 6.18 -6.43 2.85
N GLU A 44 6.99 -7.46 2.65
CA GLU A 44 8.43 -7.42 2.90
C GLU A 44 9.16 -6.52 1.89
N ASN A 45 8.69 -6.49 0.63
CA ASN A 45 9.27 -5.68 -0.43
C ASN A 45 8.59 -4.30 -0.57
N LEU A 46 7.37 -4.15 -0.04
CA LEU A 46 6.56 -2.94 -0.14
C LEU A 46 7.31 -1.71 0.41
N PRO A 47 7.99 -1.74 1.57
CA PRO A 47 8.71 -0.58 2.10
C PRO A 47 9.80 -0.07 1.17
N ASP A 48 10.54 -0.97 0.53
CA ASP A 48 11.66 -0.63 -0.36
C ASP A 48 11.16 -0.07 -1.70
N VAL A 49 10.13 -0.74 -2.26
CA VAL A 49 9.39 -0.28 -3.43
C VAL A 49 8.77 1.09 -3.15
N VAL A 50 8.13 1.25 -1.99
CA VAL A 50 7.48 2.49 -1.60
C VAL A 50 8.50 3.60 -1.38
N ALA A 51 9.62 3.32 -0.71
CA ALA A 51 10.69 4.30 -0.51
C ALA A 51 11.21 4.80 -1.86
N THR A 52 11.48 3.89 -2.81
CA THR A 52 11.94 4.21 -4.16
C THR A 52 10.92 5.04 -4.93
N LEU A 53 9.66 4.59 -4.96
CA LEU A 53 8.59 5.26 -5.70
C LEU A 53 8.19 6.60 -5.06
N SER A 54 8.32 6.73 -3.74
CA SER A 54 8.03 7.98 -3.03
C SER A 54 8.99 9.13 -3.38
N LEU A 55 10.14 8.82 -4.00
CA LEU A 55 11.07 9.84 -4.52
C LEU A 55 10.49 10.55 -5.76
N ASP A 56 9.70 9.85 -6.55
CA ASP A 56 9.02 10.39 -7.74
C ASP A 56 7.72 11.14 -7.39
N ILE A 57 7.19 10.93 -6.17
CA ILE A 57 5.97 11.57 -5.69
C ILE A 57 6.29 12.94 -5.10
N THR A 58 6.09 14.00 -5.88
CA THR A 58 6.33 15.40 -5.47
C THR A 58 5.15 16.05 -4.73
N VAL A 59 4.02 15.34 -4.58
CA VAL A 59 2.84 15.82 -3.84
C VAL A 59 3.04 15.66 -2.32
N PRO A 60 2.34 16.46 -1.48
CA PRO A 60 2.46 16.34 -0.03
C PRO A 60 2.17 14.92 0.43
N LYS A 61 3.10 14.39 1.25
CA LYS A 61 2.97 13.07 1.85
C LYS A 61 1.82 13.08 2.84
N GLU A 62 0.84 12.22 2.60
CA GLU A 62 -0.30 12.03 3.50
C GLU A 62 -0.27 10.61 4.09
N ARG A 63 -0.95 10.44 5.22
CA ARG A 63 -1.19 9.12 5.81
C ARG A 63 -2.05 8.31 4.85
N LEU A 64 -1.56 7.14 4.47
CA LEU A 64 -2.23 6.26 3.51
C LEU A 64 -2.07 4.81 3.97
N LYS A 65 -3.14 4.02 3.98
CA LYS A 65 -3.05 2.60 4.32
C LYS A 65 -3.30 1.75 3.08
N PHE A 66 -2.43 0.79 2.85
CA PHE A 66 -2.61 -0.25 1.85
C PHE A 66 -3.24 -1.47 2.52
N VAL A 67 -4.38 -1.90 2.00
CA VAL A 67 -5.11 -3.07 2.46
C VAL A 67 -4.92 -4.18 1.43
N LEU A 68 -3.94 -5.04 1.69
CA LEU A 68 -3.59 -6.18 0.86
C LEU A 68 -4.49 -7.36 1.20
N LYS A 69 -5.23 -7.86 0.20
CA LYS A 69 -6.14 -9.02 0.33
C LYS A 69 -5.62 -10.16 -0.54
N SER A 70 -5.20 -11.27 0.07
CA SER A 70 -4.83 -12.49 -0.65
C SER A 70 -5.67 -13.66 -0.15
N GLY A 71 -6.67 -14.06 -0.93
CA GLY A 71 -7.61 -15.11 -0.53
C GLY A 71 -8.34 -14.77 0.78
N GLN A 72 -8.04 -15.52 1.85
CA GLN A 72 -8.60 -15.30 3.19
C GLN A 72 -7.71 -14.41 4.08
N GLU A 73 -6.49 -14.09 3.64
CA GLU A 73 -5.55 -13.25 4.38
C GLU A 73 -5.77 -11.78 4.02
N VAL A 74 -5.83 -10.94 5.05
CA VAL A 74 -5.89 -9.49 4.92
C VAL A 74 -4.76 -8.91 5.73
N HIS A 75 -3.97 -8.06 5.09
CA HIS A 75 -2.86 -7.36 5.69
C HIS A 75 -2.96 -5.88 5.43
N ASP A 76 -2.73 -5.08 6.46
CA ASP A 76 -2.62 -3.64 6.35
C ASP A 76 -1.17 -3.17 6.42
N TYR A 77 -0.85 -2.16 5.62
CA TYR A 77 0.42 -1.46 5.67
C TYR A 77 0.15 0.04 5.64
N VAL A 78 0.56 0.74 6.70
CA VAL A 78 0.38 2.18 6.80
C VAL A 78 1.64 2.88 6.31
N LEU A 79 1.47 3.67 5.25
CA LEU A 79 2.47 4.56 4.70
C LEU A 79 2.34 5.94 5.33
N ASN A 80 3.50 6.51 5.69
CA ASN A 80 3.61 7.71 6.51
C ASN A 80 2.78 7.58 7.80
N PRO A 81 3.09 6.58 8.65
CA PRO A 81 2.40 6.42 9.92
C PRO A 81 2.59 7.67 10.76
N THR A 82 1.52 8.13 11.40
CA THR A 82 1.59 9.17 12.44
C THR A 82 2.06 8.53 13.75
N ASP A 83 2.39 9.35 14.76
CA ASP A 83 2.73 8.87 16.12
C ASP A 83 1.67 7.92 16.71
N GLU A 84 0.40 8.09 16.32
CA GLU A 84 -0.71 7.22 16.72
C GLU A 84 -0.62 5.81 16.10
N ASP A 85 -0.14 5.68 14.87
CA ASP A 85 0.04 4.39 14.18
C ASP A 85 1.29 3.65 14.68
N LEU A 86 2.37 4.38 14.96
CA LEU A 86 3.61 3.84 15.55
C LEU A 86 3.39 3.17 16.90
N SER A 87 2.37 3.63 17.64
CA SER A 87 1.99 3.08 18.95
C SER A 87 1.39 1.66 18.86
N THR A 88 0.89 1.27 17.69
CA THR A 88 0.19 -0.02 17.48
C THR A 88 1.09 -1.09 16.86
N ALA A 89 2.12 -0.70 16.10
CA ALA A 89 3.04 -1.60 15.42
C ALA A 89 4.03 -2.35 16.35
N LYS A 90 4.00 -2.11 17.67
CA LYS A 90 4.99 -2.60 18.63
C LYS A 90 4.43 -3.55 19.70
N ARG A 91 3.43 -4.35 19.35
CA ARG A 91 2.91 -5.44 20.20
C ARG A 91 2.68 -6.73 19.41
N VAL A 92 3.76 -7.41 19.03
CA VAL A 92 3.85 -8.88 19.00
C VAL A 92 5.27 -9.30 19.35
#